data_AF-K2AA12-F1
#
_entry.id   AF-K2AA12-F1
#
_cell.length_a   1.000
_cell.length_b   1.000
_cell.length_c   1.000
_cell.angle_alpha   90.00
_cell.angle_beta   90.00
_cell.angle_gamma   90.00
#
_symmetry.space_group_name_H-M   'P 1'
#
loop_
_entity.id
_entity.type
_entity.pdbx_description
1 polymer ?
#
loop_
_entity_poly.entity_id
_entity_poly.type
_entity_poly.pdbx_seq_one_letter_code
_entity_poly.pdbx_strand_id
1 'polypeptide(L)'
;MNSPETTKAGEADTAQTIGFLGSGEEVFVTPESHYYTHPDIHEAIGPALSKIDSATLSVDKDGIAHLGVETEGIPGSSICVPINEGDKVVFAKRKPRTWYTRFVVGGKELETNLMTIVLKRQADKFELYTAYWGPCARREPSDPSL
;
A
#
# COMPACT_ATOMS: atom_id res chain seq x y z
N MET A 1 7.13 44.97 30.26
CA MET A 1 7.98 43.88 29.73
C MET A 1 7.06 42.95 28.98
N ASN A 2 7.05 43.05 27.65
CA ASN A 2 6.21 42.22 26.79
C ASN A 2 6.91 40.89 26.58
N SER A 3 6.23 39.80 26.91
CA SER A 3 6.66 38.45 26.58
C SER A 3 6.76 38.29 25.06
N PRO A 4 7.82 37.68 24.52
CA PRO A 4 7.93 37.44 23.09
C PRO A 4 6.91 36.35 22.68
N GLU A 5 6.13 36.66 21.65
CA GLU A 5 5.29 35.70 20.94
C GLU A 5 6.16 34.60 20.34
N THR A 6 5.93 33.37 20.76
CA THR A 6 6.57 32.19 20.17
C THR A 6 5.95 31.95 18.80
N THR A 7 6.60 32.43 17.75
CA THR A 7 6.30 32.05 16.38
C THR A 7 6.51 30.54 16.27
N LYS A 8 5.43 29.76 16.10
CA LYS A 8 5.55 28.36 15.71
C LYS A 8 6.15 28.33 14.30
N ALA A 9 7.42 27.95 14.22
CA ALA A 9 8.06 27.56 12.97
C ALA A 9 7.21 26.49 12.30
N GLY A 10 6.96 26.65 10.99
CA GLY A 10 6.16 25.72 10.21
C GLY A 10 6.73 24.31 10.28
N GLU A 11 5.85 23.33 10.45
CA GLU A 11 6.16 21.93 10.19
C GLU A 11 6.66 21.85 8.74
N ALA A 12 7.93 21.50 8.56
CA ALA A 12 8.45 21.15 7.25
C ALA A 12 7.64 19.96 6.74
N ASP A 13 7.11 20.07 5.52
CA ASP A 13 6.46 18.97 4.81
C ASP A 13 7.50 17.85 4.67
N THR A 14 7.38 16.79 5.49
CA THR A 14 8.34 15.68 5.61
C THR A 14 8.10 14.59 4.58
N ALA A 15 7.29 14.88 3.55
CA ALA A 15 7.02 13.99 2.45
C ALA A 15 8.31 13.64 1.68
N GLN A 16 8.53 12.35 1.45
CA GLN A 16 9.61 11.85 0.61
C GLN A 16 9.04 11.37 -0.72
N THR A 17 9.56 11.90 -1.83
CA THR A 17 9.32 11.33 -3.16
C THR A 17 9.98 9.96 -3.29
N ILE A 18 9.21 8.94 -3.71
CA ILE A 18 9.68 7.56 -3.89
C ILE A 18 9.73 7.14 -5.36
N GLY A 19 9.15 7.94 -6.26
CA GLY A 19 9.14 7.66 -7.68
C GLY A 19 8.14 8.54 -8.43
N PHE A 20 7.91 8.16 -9.69
CA PHE A 20 6.98 8.83 -10.59
C PHE A 20 6.13 7.78 -11.29
N LEU A 21 4.87 8.14 -11.58
CA LEU A 21 4.04 7.38 -12.49
C LEU A 21 4.65 7.41 -13.91
N GLY A 22 4.28 6.46 -14.75
CA GLY A 22 4.63 6.46 -16.18
C GLY A 22 4.13 7.71 -16.93
N SER A 23 3.03 8.30 -16.44
CA SER A 23 2.47 9.57 -16.90
C SER A 23 3.20 10.82 -16.34
N GLY A 24 4.15 10.65 -15.42
CA GLY A 24 5.06 11.69 -14.93
C GLY A 24 4.69 12.34 -13.59
N GLU A 25 3.53 12.03 -13.02
CA GLU A 25 3.14 12.57 -11.70
C GLU A 25 4.00 11.98 -10.58
N GLU A 26 4.29 12.82 -9.59
CA GLU A 26 5.07 12.45 -8.42
C GLU A 26 4.31 11.47 -7.53
N VAL A 27 5.02 10.47 -7.00
CA VAL A 27 4.53 9.60 -5.93
C VAL A 27 5.39 9.79 -4.68
N PHE A 28 4.74 10.11 -3.57
CA PHE A 28 5.41 10.39 -2.29
C PHE A 28 4.85 9.55 -1.14
N VAL A 29 5.62 9.49 -0.05
CA VAL A 29 5.24 8.90 1.23
C VAL A 29 5.42 9.90 2.36
N THR A 30 4.58 9.82 3.38
CA THR A 30 4.74 10.54 4.66
C THR A 30 5.55 9.69 5.66
N PRO A 31 6.12 10.26 6.73
CA PRO A 31 6.86 9.50 7.74
C PRO A 31 6.05 8.36 8.38
N GLU A 32 4.73 8.49 8.47
CA GLU A 32 3.82 7.50 9.02
C GLU A 32 3.33 6.47 7.98
N SER A 33 3.83 6.52 6.74
CA SER A 33 3.38 5.65 5.66
C SER A 33 3.66 4.16 5.92
N HIS A 34 2.72 3.32 5.49
CA HIS A 34 2.88 1.86 5.50
C HIS A 34 4.00 1.36 4.59
N TYR A 35 4.51 2.22 3.70
CA TYR A 35 5.69 1.94 2.88
C TYR A 35 6.88 1.44 3.70
N TYR A 36 7.11 2.01 4.88
CA TYR A 36 8.26 1.63 5.73
C TYR A 36 8.08 0.28 6.43
N THR A 37 6.88 -0.31 6.43
CA THR A 37 6.64 -1.65 6.98
C THR A 37 6.83 -2.76 5.96
N HIS A 38 7.07 -2.42 4.70
CA HIS A 38 7.30 -3.36 3.59
C HIS A 38 8.64 -3.06 2.90
N PRO A 39 9.80 -3.30 3.55
CA PRO A 39 11.11 -3.05 2.94
C PRO A 39 11.36 -3.91 1.69
N ASP A 40 10.66 -5.05 1.59
CA ASP A 40 10.70 -6.01 0.49
C ASP A 40 10.15 -5.47 -0.84
N ILE A 41 9.46 -4.32 -0.84
CA ILE A 41 8.96 -3.68 -2.07
C ILE A 41 9.82 -2.52 -2.56
N HIS A 42 10.81 -2.05 -1.78
CA HIS A 42 11.52 -0.79 -2.04
C HIS A 42 12.30 -0.81 -3.36
N GLU A 43 12.88 -1.94 -3.73
CA GLU A 43 13.60 -2.08 -5.01
C GLU A 43 12.65 -2.13 -6.22
N ALA A 44 11.43 -2.65 -6.03
CA ALA A 44 10.47 -2.88 -7.09
C ALA A 44 9.47 -1.73 -7.30
N ILE A 45 9.27 -0.88 -6.30
CA ILE A 45 8.22 0.15 -6.33
C ILE A 45 8.45 1.16 -7.46
N GLY A 46 9.68 1.65 -7.66
CA GLY A 46 9.99 2.61 -8.72
C GLY A 46 9.67 2.06 -10.11
N PRO A 47 10.22 0.88 -10.49
CA PRO A 47 9.85 0.20 -11.72
C PRO A 47 8.34 -0.05 -11.86
N ALA A 48 7.65 -0.44 -10.78
CA ALA A 48 6.21 -0.67 -10.82
C ALA A 48 5.43 0.64 -11.09
N LEU A 49 5.77 1.73 -10.40
CA LEU A 49 5.17 3.05 -10.60
C LEU A 49 5.33 3.54 -12.04
N SER A 50 6.49 3.31 -12.65
CA SER A 50 6.75 3.73 -14.04
C SER A 50 5.83 3.08 -15.09
N LYS A 51 5.13 1.99 -14.73
CA LYS A 51 4.16 1.30 -15.61
C LYS A 51 2.73 1.85 -15.49
N ILE A 52 2.48 2.74 -14.53
CA ILE A 52 1.14 3.23 -14.22
C ILE A 52 0.90 4.55 -14.97
N ASP A 53 -0.20 4.64 -15.70
CA ASP A 53 -0.68 5.88 -16.32
C ASP A 53 -1.89 6.40 -15.51
N SER A 54 -1.78 7.61 -14.98
CA SER A 54 -2.82 8.24 -14.16
C SER A 54 -4.17 8.36 -14.88
N ALA A 55 -4.18 8.46 -16.22
CA ALA A 55 -5.39 8.52 -17.03
C ALA A 55 -6.18 7.19 -17.03
N THR A 56 -5.53 6.09 -16.67
CA THR A 56 -6.14 4.75 -16.61
C THR A 56 -6.62 4.35 -15.21
N LEU A 57 -6.30 5.15 -14.19
CA LEU A 57 -6.64 4.85 -12.80
C LEU A 57 -8.14 5.02 -12.54
N SER A 58 -8.76 3.94 -12.06
CA SER A 58 -10.07 4.02 -11.41
C SER A 58 -9.87 4.39 -9.94
N VAL A 59 -10.27 5.61 -9.57
CA VAL A 59 -10.31 6.07 -8.17
C VAL A 59 -11.71 5.90 -7.60
N ASP A 60 -11.79 5.58 -6.32
CA ASP A 60 -13.05 5.60 -5.58
C ASP A 60 -13.47 7.03 -5.20
N LYS A 61 -14.57 7.13 -4.43
CA LYS A 61 -15.13 8.41 -3.95
C LYS A 61 -14.17 9.20 -3.05
N ASP A 62 -13.20 8.53 -2.43
CA ASP A 62 -12.22 9.10 -1.51
C ASP A 62 -10.89 9.40 -2.23
N GLY A 63 -10.84 9.19 -3.56
CA GLY A 63 -9.68 9.45 -4.40
C GLY A 63 -8.62 8.36 -4.33
N ILE A 64 -8.98 7.15 -3.87
CA ILE A 64 -8.06 6.02 -3.70
C ILE A 64 -8.17 5.09 -4.91
N ALA A 65 -7.02 4.76 -5.50
CA ALA A 65 -6.87 3.77 -6.55
C ALA A 65 -6.22 2.50 -5.98
N HIS A 66 -6.82 1.35 -6.29
CA HIS A 66 -6.25 0.02 -6.02
C HIS A 66 -5.89 -0.64 -7.34
N LEU A 67 -4.64 -1.02 -7.51
CA LEU A 67 -4.18 -1.61 -8.75
C LEU A 67 -3.12 -2.68 -8.52
N GLY A 68 -3.13 -3.69 -9.39
CA GLY A 68 -2.07 -4.70 -9.47
C GLY A 68 -1.15 -4.39 -10.63
N VAL A 69 0.16 -4.41 -10.39
CA VAL A 69 1.21 -4.18 -11.38
C VAL A 69 2.13 -5.39 -11.41
N GLU A 70 2.32 -5.98 -12.58
CA GLU A 70 3.32 -7.01 -12.77
C GLU A 70 4.72 -6.39 -12.86
N THR A 71 5.64 -6.86 -12.03
CA THR A 71 7.03 -6.44 -11.99
C THR A 71 7.91 -7.54 -12.58
N GLU A 72 8.52 -7.27 -13.72
CA GLU A 72 9.33 -8.27 -14.41
C GLU A 72 10.71 -8.36 -13.76
N GLY A 73 11.20 -9.58 -13.52
CA GLY A 73 12.56 -9.81 -13.05
C GLY A 73 12.82 -9.54 -11.57
N ILE A 74 11.81 -9.11 -10.80
CA ILE A 74 11.92 -8.91 -9.35
C ILE A 74 10.92 -9.85 -8.65
N PRO A 75 11.38 -11.00 -8.10
CA PRO A 75 10.50 -11.91 -7.40
C PRO A 75 10.11 -11.35 -6.04
N GLY A 76 8.80 -11.34 -5.78
CA GLY A 76 8.21 -11.02 -4.49
C GLY A 76 7.68 -12.25 -3.77
N SER A 77 7.39 -12.10 -2.48
CA SER A 77 6.77 -13.15 -1.66
C SER A 77 5.43 -12.64 -1.13
N SER A 78 4.34 -13.31 -1.48
CA SER A 78 3.00 -12.95 -1.03
C SER A 78 2.56 -13.80 0.16
N ILE A 79 2.15 -13.11 1.23
CA ILE A 79 1.44 -13.72 2.36
C ILE A 79 -0.06 -13.93 2.10
N CYS A 80 -0.57 -13.49 0.94
CA CYS A 80 -1.97 -13.63 0.55
C CYS A 80 -2.24 -15.02 -0.03
N VAL A 81 -2.27 -16.02 0.85
CA VAL A 81 -2.49 -17.43 0.47
C VAL A 81 -3.94 -17.64 0.00
N PRO A 82 -4.18 -18.22 -1.20
CA PRO A 82 -5.51 -18.57 -1.66
C PRO A 82 -6.11 -19.69 -0.80
N ILE A 83 -7.41 -19.64 -0.58
CA ILE A 83 -8.15 -20.66 0.18
C ILE A 83 -8.79 -21.63 -0.83
N ASN A 84 -8.50 -22.91 -0.67
CA ASN A 84 -9.05 -24.01 -1.45
C ASN A 84 -10.02 -24.86 -0.62
N GLU A 85 -10.78 -25.70 -1.30
CA GLU A 85 -11.61 -26.71 -0.65
C GLU A 85 -10.72 -27.67 0.15
N GLY A 86 -11.03 -27.86 1.44
CA GLY A 86 -10.26 -28.70 2.34
C GLY A 86 -9.21 -27.96 3.18
N ASP A 87 -8.93 -26.69 2.90
CA ASP A 87 -8.01 -25.90 3.72
C ASP A 87 -8.58 -25.67 5.13
N LYS A 88 -7.71 -25.86 6.14
CA LYS A 88 -8.05 -25.54 7.52
C LYS A 88 -7.83 -24.05 7.77
N VAL A 89 -8.92 -23.31 7.91
CA VAL A 89 -8.91 -21.87 8.21
C VAL A 89 -9.13 -21.63 9.70
N VAL A 90 -8.33 -20.76 10.29
CA VAL A 90 -8.54 -20.22 11.64
C VAL A 90 -8.70 -18.70 11.58
N PHE A 91 -9.46 -18.16 12.52
CA PHE A 91 -9.70 -16.72 12.63
C PHE A 91 -8.99 -16.20 13.88
N ALA A 92 -8.16 -15.18 13.72
CA ALA A 92 -7.47 -14.56 14.85
C ALA A 92 -7.50 -13.03 14.74
N LYS A 93 -7.51 -12.36 15.89
CA LYS A 93 -7.48 -10.90 15.98
C LYS A 93 -6.04 -10.43 16.15
N ARG A 94 -5.53 -9.69 15.15
CA ARG A 94 -4.20 -9.06 15.21
C ARG A 94 -4.34 -7.70 15.87
N LYS A 95 -3.45 -7.35 16.80
CA LYS A 95 -3.35 -5.94 17.22
C LYS A 95 -2.88 -5.09 16.03
N PRO A 96 -3.45 -3.91 15.74
CA PRO A 96 -4.53 -3.20 16.46
C PRO A 96 -5.95 -3.43 15.89
N ARG A 97 -6.14 -4.35 14.95
CA ARG A 97 -7.44 -4.56 14.28
C ARG A 97 -8.53 -4.92 15.28
N THR A 98 -9.74 -4.39 15.09
CA THR A 98 -10.89 -4.69 15.95
C THR A 98 -11.68 -5.93 15.48
N TRP A 99 -11.41 -6.40 14.26
CA TRP A 99 -12.03 -7.56 13.62
C TRP A 99 -11.09 -8.78 13.49
N TYR A 100 -11.68 -9.94 13.18
CA TYR A 100 -10.93 -11.18 12.92
C TYR A 100 -10.35 -11.17 11.51
N THR A 101 -9.12 -11.66 11.39
CA THR A 101 -8.41 -11.92 10.13
C THR A 101 -8.39 -13.44 9.88
N ARG A 102 -8.56 -13.85 8.63
CA ARG A 102 -8.46 -15.26 8.22
C ARG A 102 -7.01 -15.68 8.11
N PHE A 103 -6.70 -16.90 8.58
CA PHE A 103 -5.40 -17.54 8.42
C PHE A 103 -5.57 -18.96 7.93
N VAL A 104 -4.76 -19.38 6.96
CA VAL A 104 -4.70 -20.75 6.47
C VAL A 104 -3.65 -21.51 7.26
N VAL A 105 -4.05 -22.55 7.98
CA VAL A 105 -3.12 -23.36 8.80
C VAL A 105 -2.17 -24.11 7.88
N GLY A 106 -0.87 -23.90 8.07
CA GLY A 106 0.16 -24.50 7.22
C GLY A 106 0.33 -23.84 5.85
N GLY A 107 -0.39 -22.73 5.60
CA GLY A 107 -0.17 -21.90 4.42
C GLY A 107 1.25 -21.37 4.40
N LYS A 108 1.88 -21.42 3.24
CA LYS A 108 3.21 -20.85 2.99
C LYS A 108 3.07 -19.65 2.07
N GLU A 109 4.02 -18.73 2.19
CA GLU A 109 4.12 -17.62 1.26
C GLU A 109 4.27 -18.14 -0.17
N LEU A 110 3.73 -17.39 -1.12
CA LEU A 110 3.76 -17.73 -2.53
C LEU A 110 4.65 -16.74 -3.28
N GLU A 111 5.59 -17.26 -4.06
CA GLU A 111 6.35 -16.43 -5.00
C GLU A 111 5.39 -15.78 -6.00
N THR A 112 5.61 -14.50 -6.27
CA THR A 112 4.78 -13.72 -7.20
C THR A 112 5.58 -12.60 -7.83
N ASN A 113 5.19 -12.19 -9.02
CA ASN A 113 5.67 -10.98 -9.68
C ASN A 113 4.62 -9.85 -9.63
N LEU A 114 3.46 -10.09 -9.04
CA LEU A 114 2.37 -9.13 -8.93
C LEU A 114 2.56 -8.29 -7.67
N MET A 115 2.57 -6.96 -7.82
CA MET A 115 2.54 -6.02 -6.70
C MET A 115 1.19 -5.32 -6.68
N THR A 116 0.49 -5.36 -5.54
CA THR A 116 -0.64 -4.47 -5.31
C THR A 116 -0.13 -3.14 -4.80
N ILE A 117 -0.60 -2.05 -5.41
CA ILE A 117 -0.27 -0.67 -5.08
C ILE A 117 -1.58 0.05 -4.76
N VAL A 118 -1.59 0.84 -3.68
CA VAL A 118 -2.71 1.68 -3.27
C VAL A 118 -2.25 3.12 -3.24
N LEU A 119 -2.80 3.93 -4.15
CA LEU A 119 -2.46 5.34 -4.32
C LEU A 119 -3.64 6.21 -3.93
N LYS A 120 -3.38 7.31 -3.23
CA LYS A 120 -4.36 8.37 -3.02
C LYS A 120 -3.99 9.58 -3.84
N ARG A 121 -4.92 10.04 -4.67
CA ARG A 121 -4.72 11.24 -5.48
C ARG A 121 -4.70 12.49 -4.59
N GLN A 122 -3.69 13.32 -4.76
CA GLN A 122 -3.56 14.62 -4.10
C GLN A 122 -3.22 15.69 -5.15
N ALA A 123 -4.23 16.40 -5.66
CA ALA A 123 -4.08 17.40 -6.72
C ALA A 123 -3.33 16.86 -7.96
N ASP A 124 -2.06 17.21 -8.11
CA ASP A 124 -1.13 16.88 -9.20
C ASP A 124 -0.13 15.75 -8.86
N LYS A 125 -0.19 15.22 -7.64
CA LYS A 125 0.66 14.13 -7.15
C LYS A 125 -0.15 13.00 -6.53
N PHE A 126 0.52 11.91 -6.17
CA PHE A 126 -0.07 10.76 -5.50
C PHE A 126 0.67 10.43 -4.21
N GLU A 127 -0.08 10.16 -3.16
CA GLU A 127 0.46 9.57 -1.93
C GLU A 127 0.38 8.05 -2.03
N LEU A 128 1.49 7.35 -1.74
CA LEU A 128 1.47 5.90 -1.58
C LEU A 128 0.94 5.54 -0.18
N TYR A 129 -0.27 5.00 -0.14
CA TYR A 129 -0.89 4.49 1.09
C TYR A 129 -0.28 3.17 1.52
N THR A 130 -0.17 2.21 0.60
CA THR A 130 0.47 0.91 0.84
C THR A 130 0.83 0.24 -0.49
N ALA A 131 1.84 -0.62 -0.45
CA ALA A 131 2.13 -1.57 -1.52
C ALA A 131 2.64 -2.88 -0.92
N TYR A 132 2.31 -4.00 -1.56
CA TYR A 132 2.69 -5.33 -1.11
C TYR A 132 2.67 -6.34 -2.26
N TRP A 133 3.44 -7.40 -2.11
CA TRP A 133 3.46 -8.52 -3.05
C TRP A 133 2.19 -9.36 -2.98
N GLY A 134 1.60 -9.61 -4.14
CA GLY A 134 0.40 -10.42 -4.34
C GLY A 134 -0.81 -9.64 -4.83
N PRO A 135 -1.94 -10.35 -5.01
CA PRO A 135 -3.19 -9.76 -5.45
C PRO A 135 -3.81 -8.90 -4.35
N CYS A 136 -4.72 -7.99 -4.74
CA CYS A 136 -5.46 -7.19 -3.78
C CYS A 136 -6.18 -8.10 -2.77
N ALA A 137 -5.93 -7.87 -1.49
CA ALA A 137 -6.56 -8.65 -0.43
C ALA A 137 -8.09 -8.54 -0.51
N ARG A 138 -8.77 -9.69 -0.42
CA ARG A 138 -10.23 -9.70 -0.30
C ARG A 138 -10.64 -9.11 1.04
N ARG A 139 -11.73 -8.35 1.05
CA ARG A 139 -12.35 -7.85 2.28
C ARG A 139 -12.52 -8.99 3.29
N GLU A 140 -12.15 -8.74 4.54
CA GLU A 140 -12.45 -9.68 5.61
C GLU A 140 -13.95 -9.64 5.90
N PRO A 141 -14.60 -10.78 6.24
CA PRO A 141 -16.05 -10.83 6.45
C PRO A 141 -16.57 -9.84 7.49
N SER A 142 -15.71 -9.44 8.43
CA SER A 142 -16.03 -8.51 9.51
C SER A 142 -15.34 -7.15 9.38
N ASP A 143 -14.68 -6.87 8.24
CA ASP A 143 -14.06 -5.57 7.99
C ASP A 143 -15.15 -4.55 7.62
N PRO A 144 -15.34 -3.45 8.38
CA PRO A 144 -16.34 -2.44 8.05
C PRO A 144 -15.98 -1.59 6.81
N SER A 145 -14.73 -1.64 6.34
CA SER A 145 -14.22 -0.82 5.24
C SER A 145 -13.52 -1.66 4.16
N LEU A 146 -13.68 -1.23 2.91
CA LEU A 146 -12.64 -1.28 1.88
C LEU A 146 -12.44 0.17 1.48
#